data_AF-A0A0U3HHR3-F1
#
_entry.id   AF-A0A0U3HHR3-F1
#
_cell.length_a   1.000
_cell.length_b   1.000
_cell.length_c   1.000
_cell.angle_alpha   90.00
_cell.angle_beta   90.00
_cell.angle_gamma   90.00
#
_symmetry.space_group_name_H-M   'P 1'
#
loop_
_entity.id
_entity.type
_entity.pdbx_description
1 polymer ?
#
loop_
_entity_poly.entity_id
_entity_poly.type
_entity_poly.pdbx_seq_one_letter_code
_entity_poly.pdbx_strand_id
1 'polypeptide(L)'
;MSKLVHLPPLVGVMAMGWMMGWASGEGKVKVAVAVFVLGAFFINTYYSILERRGHVFEDERTKRISEIAAVRTIQIVGVSLATAMITLTGKLSDPKFVGAFAAIGVTLAGMLFLHFILRHYYARVM
;
A
#
# COMPACT_ATOMS: atom_id res chain seq x y z
N MET A 1 -8.77 19.61 11.74
CA MET A 1 -8.31 19.29 10.37
C MET A 1 -9.51 18.92 9.52
N SER A 2 -9.75 19.63 8.41
CA SER A 2 -10.87 19.33 7.52
C SER A 2 -10.61 18.01 6.79
N LYS A 3 -11.54 17.04 6.90
CA LYS A 3 -11.49 15.74 6.21
C LYS A 3 -11.26 15.86 4.69
N LEU A 4 -11.55 17.04 4.13
CA LEU A 4 -11.38 17.37 2.71
C LEU A 4 -9.93 17.29 2.21
N VAL A 5 -8.93 17.46 3.09
CA VAL A 5 -7.50 17.43 2.72
C VAL A 5 -7.04 16.05 2.22
N HIS A 6 -7.70 14.97 2.65
CA HIS A 6 -7.36 13.62 2.20
C HIS A 6 -8.15 13.15 0.98
N LEU A 7 -9.09 13.95 0.47
CA LEU A 7 -9.88 13.60 -0.71
C LEU A 7 -9.04 13.52 -2.00
N PRO A 8 -8.11 14.46 -2.29
CA PRO A 8 -7.36 14.41 -3.55
C PRO A 8 -6.47 13.15 -3.67
N PRO A 9 -5.74 12.72 -2.63
CA PRO A 9 -5.03 11.43 -2.66
C PRO A 9 -5.97 10.23 -2.84
N LEU A 10 -7.13 10.23 -2.18
CA LEU A 10 -8.12 9.16 -2.31
C LEU A 10 -8.64 9.02 -3.74
N VAL A 11 -8.99 10.14 -4.37
CA VAL A 11 -9.38 10.18 -5.78
C VAL A 11 -8.24 9.73 -6.68
N GLY A 12 -7.00 10.16 -6.39
CA GLY A 12 -5.80 9.71 -7.10
C GLY A 12 -5.60 8.19 -7.01
N VAL A 13 -5.77 7.59 -5.83
CA VAL A 13 -5.66 6.13 -5.64
C VAL A 13 -6.75 5.38 -6.39
N MET A 14 -7.99 5.86 -6.36
CA MET A 14 -9.09 5.24 -7.11
C MET A 14 -8.85 5.31 -8.62
N ALA A 15 -8.41 6.47 -9.13
CA ALA A 15 -8.09 6.65 -10.55
C ALA A 15 -6.92 5.76 -10.99
N MET A 16 -5.86 5.66 -10.17
CA MET A 16 -4.75 4.73 -10.40
C MET A 16 -5.24 3.28 -10.48
N GLY A 17 -6.03 2.83 -9.49
CA GLY A 17 -6.52 1.46 -9.44
C GLY A 17 -7.34 1.10 -10.68
N TRP A 18 -8.21 2.02 -11.12
CA TRP A 18 -8.98 1.86 -12.35
C TRP A 18 -8.09 1.75 -13.59
N MET A 19 -7.16 2.70 -13.76
CA MET A 19 -6.26 2.74 -14.92
C MET A 19 -5.32 1.53 -14.97
N MET A 20 -4.80 1.09 -13.82
CA MET A 20 -3.98 -0.11 -13.73
C MET A 20 -4.78 -1.37 -14.05
N GLY A 21 -6.01 -1.48 -13.54
CA GLY A 21 -6.91 -2.60 -13.82
C GLY A 21 -7.23 -2.70 -15.32
N TRP A 22 -7.57 -1.58 -15.96
CA TRP A 22 -7.78 -1.52 -17.40
C TRP A 22 -6.53 -1.87 -18.21
N ALA A 23 -5.38 -1.27 -17.88
CA ALA A 23 -4.12 -1.53 -18.60
C ALA A 23 -3.65 -2.98 -18.46
N SER A 24 -3.85 -3.59 -17.29
CA SER A 24 -3.56 -5.01 -17.06
C SER A 24 -4.50 -5.91 -17.86
N GLY A 25 -5.79 -5.57 -17.95
CA GLY A 25 -6.78 -6.29 -18.75
C GLY A 25 -6.49 -6.30 -20.26
N GLU A 26 -5.84 -5.25 -20.77
CA GLU A 26 -5.40 -5.17 -22.18
C GLU A 26 -3.97 -5.72 -22.42
N GLY A 27 -3.32 -6.29 -21.40
CA GLY A 27 -1.95 -6.80 -21.50
C GLY A 27 -0.87 -5.71 -21.60
N LYS A 28 -1.23 -4.44 -21.35
CA LYS A 28 -0.33 -3.27 -21.42
C LYS A 28 0.43 -3.08 -20.11
N VAL A 29 1.24 -4.07 -19.74
CA VAL A 29 1.99 -4.10 -18.47
C VAL A 29 2.84 -2.84 -18.25
N LYS A 30 3.51 -2.33 -19.30
CA LYS A 30 4.32 -1.10 -19.23
C LYS A 30 3.50 0.12 -18.79
N VAL A 31 2.26 0.22 -19.25
CA VAL A 31 1.35 1.32 -18.91
C VAL A 31 0.89 1.19 -17.46
N ALA A 32 0.55 -0.02 -17.01
CA ALA A 32 0.18 -0.27 -15.62
C ALA A 32 1.31 0.12 -14.64
N VAL A 33 2.56 -0.21 -14.98
CA VAL A 33 3.74 0.18 -14.19
C VAL A 33 3.94 1.70 -14.20
N ALA A 34 3.81 2.35 -15.36
CA ALA A 34 3.95 3.80 -15.46
C ALA A 34 2.89 4.54 -14.61
N VAL A 35 1.63 4.11 -14.67
CA VAL A 35 0.54 4.66 -13.85
C VAL A 35 0.84 4.49 -12.35
N PHE A 36 1.33 3.32 -11.94
CA PHE A 36 1.71 3.07 -10.55
C PHE A 36 2.80 4.03 -10.07
N VAL A 37 3.89 4.18 -10.83
CA VAL A 37 5.02 5.07 -10.47
C VAL A 37 4.57 6.53 -10.41
N LEU A 38 3.81 6.98 -11.41
CA LEU A 38 3.35 8.37 -11.48
C LEU A 38 2.40 8.72 -10.34
N GLY A 39 1.46 7.84 -10.01
CA GLY A 39 0.54 8.16 -8.92
C GLY A 39 1.15 7.95 -7.53
N ALA A 40 2.13 7.05 -7.35
CA ALA A 40 2.95 7.02 -6.15
C ALA A 40 3.72 8.34 -5.96
N PHE A 41 4.31 8.87 -7.05
CA PHE A 41 4.98 10.17 -7.05
C PHE A 41 4.02 11.33 -6.73
N PHE A 42 2.81 11.32 -7.32
CA PHE A 42 1.77 12.30 -7.02
C PHE A 42 1.39 12.32 -5.54
N ILE A 43 1.12 11.16 -4.94
CA ILE A 43 0.74 11.05 -3.53
C ILE A 43 1.86 11.59 -2.64
N ASN A 44 3.11 11.15 -2.89
CA ASN A 44 4.26 11.60 -2.11
C ASN A 44 4.43 13.12 -2.20
N THR A 45 4.40 13.66 -3.41
CA THR A 45 4.56 15.10 -3.65
C THR A 45 3.43 15.89 -3.00
N TYR A 46 2.19 15.42 -3.09
CA TYR A 46 1.02 16.08 -2.48
C TYR A 46 1.17 16.20 -0.96
N TYR A 47 1.52 15.11 -0.29
CA TYR A 47 1.75 15.13 1.16
C TYR A 47 2.96 15.96 1.56
N SER A 48 4.05 15.92 0.79
CA SER A 48 5.23 16.76 1.04
C SER A 48 4.91 18.26 0.91
N ILE A 49 4.07 18.65 -0.06
CA ILE A 49 3.62 20.05 -0.20
C ILE A 49 2.74 20.46 0.98
N LEU A 50 1.85 19.58 1.44
CA LEU A 50 1.00 19.82 2.62
C LEU A 50 1.81 20.00 3.90
N GLU A 51 2.85 19.19 4.06
CA GLU A 51 3.80 19.27 5.17
C GLU A 51 4.55 20.61 5.15
N ARG A 52 5.12 21.01 4.00
CA ARG A 52 5.81 22.29 3.82
C ARG A 52 4.92 23.52 4.06
N ARG A 53 3.62 23.39 3.83
CA ARG A 53 2.62 24.46 4.07
C ARG A 53 2.16 24.54 5.54
N GLY A 54 2.70 23.71 6.43
CA GLY A 54 2.32 23.70 7.84
C GLY A 54 0.91 23.15 8.10
N HIS A 55 0.31 22.46 7.11
CA HIS A 55 -0.99 21.81 7.30
C HIS A 55 -0.87 20.47 8.03
N VAL A 56 0.35 19.90 8.10
CA VAL A 56 0.65 18.68 8.85
C VAL A 56 1.58 19.05 10.00
N PHE A 57 1.03 19.18 11.21
CA PHE A 57 1.82 19.33 12.43
C PHE A 57 2.20 17.92 12.93
N GLU A 58 3.36 17.42 12.50
CA GLU A 58 3.98 16.26 13.13
C GLU A 58 4.75 16.69 14.39
N ASP A 59 4.01 16.84 15.48
CA ASP A 59 4.60 16.79 16.82
C ASP A 59 5.15 15.37 17.06
N GLU A 60 6.17 15.21 17.93
CA GLU A 60 6.78 13.91 18.23
C GLU A 60 5.73 12.87 18.64
N ARG A 61 4.66 13.33 19.30
CA ARG A 61 3.54 12.48 19.68
C ARG A 61 2.72 11.99 18.48
N THR A 62 2.47 12.85 17.49
CA THR A 62 1.76 12.48 16.26
C THR A 62 2.59 11.49 15.44
N LYS A 63 3.90 11.70 15.40
CA LYS A 63 4.84 10.79 14.73
C LYS A 63 4.84 9.40 15.37
N ARG A 64 4.94 9.28 16.70
CA ARG A 64 4.82 7.96 17.36
C ARG A 64 3.48 7.28 17.10
N ILE A 65 2.38 8.03 17.03
CA ILE A 65 1.05 7.48 16.71
C ILE A 65 1.02 6.96 15.27
N SER A 66 1.58 7.70 14.31
CA SER A 66 1.63 7.27 12.90
C SER A 66 2.50 6.02 12.73
N GLU A 67 3.62 5.93 13.45
CA GLU A 67 4.49 4.75 13.46
C GLU A 67 3.76 3.51 14.01
N ILE A 68 3.09 3.62 15.16
CA ILE A 68 2.28 2.52 15.73
C ILE A 68 1.13 2.15 14.79
N ALA A 69 0.48 3.14 14.19
CA ALA A 69 -0.59 2.91 13.22
C ALA A 69 -0.08 2.16 11.98
N ALA A 70 1.08 2.55 11.43
CA ALA A 70 1.69 1.88 10.28
C ALA A 70 2.02 0.42 10.57
N VAL A 71 2.60 0.12 11.74
CA VAL A 71 2.89 -1.26 12.18
C VAL A 71 1.60 -2.08 12.26
N ARG A 72 0.53 -1.53 12.85
CA ARG A 72 -0.79 -2.19 12.93
C ARG A 72 -1.43 -2.39 11.56
N THR A 73 -1.33 -1.42 10.65
CA THR A 73 -1.85 -1.55 9.28
C THR A 73 -1.17 -2.71 8.57
N ILE A 74 0.16 -2.82 8.65
CA ILE A 74 0.89 -3.95 8.04
C ILE A 74 0.43 -5.29 8.63
N GLN A 75 0.18 -5.37 9.94
CA GLN A 75 -0.34 -6.59 10.57
C GLN A 75 -1.74 -6.96 10.07
N ILE A 76 -2.68 -6.01 10.03
CA ILE A 76 -4.05 -6.26 9.58
C ILE A 76 -4.08 -6.68 8.10
N VAL A 77 -3.31 -5.99 7.25
CA VAL A 77 -3.21 -6.32 5.83
C VAL A 77 -2.53 -7.67 5.65
N GLY A 78 -1.48 -7.97 6.41
CA GLY A 78 -0.81 -9.27 6.41
C GLY A 78 -1.74 -10.42 6.80
N VAL A 79 -2.54 -10.26 7.86
CA VAL A 79 -3.56 -11.26 8.25
C VAL A 79 -4.59 -11.43 7.14
N SER A 80 -5.06 -10.34 6.55
CA SER A 80 -6.05 -10.38 5.46
C SER A 80 -5.52 -11.11 4.21
N LEU A 81 -4.27 -10.86 3.83
CA LEU A 81 -3.59 -11.56 2.74
C LEU A 81 -3.37 -13.06 3.06
N ALA A 82 -3.00 -13.38 4.30
CA ALA A 82 -2.85 -14.77 4.74
C ALA A 82 -4.20 -15.52 4.69
N THR A 83 -5.29 -14.90 5.16
CA THR A 83 -6.64 -15.45 5.02
C THR A 83 -7.00 -15.65 3.55
N ALA A 84 -6.72 -14.67 2.68
CA ALA A 84 -6.96 -14.79 1.24
C ALA A 84 -6.20 -15.99 0.64
N MET A 85 -4.92 -16.19 0.98
CA MET A 85 -4.15 -17.35 0.53
C MET A 85 -4.83 -18.66 0.95
N ILE A 86 -5.23 -18.80 2.23
CA ILE A 86 -5.89 -20.01 2.72
C ILE A 86 -7.17 -20.30 1.91
N THR A 87 -7.96 -19.27 1.61
CA THR A 87 -9.18 -19.44 0.81
C THR A 87 -8.90 -19.81 -0.65
N LEU A 88 -7.77 -19.37 -1.20
CA LEU A 88 -7.33 -19.68 -2.55
C LEU A 88 -6.69 -21.07 -2.66
N THR A 89 -6.10 -21.60 -1.58
CA THR A 89 -5.50 -22.94 -1.55
C THR A 89 -6.47 -24.03 -2.01
N GLY A 90 -7.75 -23.94 -1.62
CA GLY A 90 -8.79 -24.88 -2.06
C GLY A 90 -9.17 -24.77 -3.55
N LYS A 91 -8.72 -23.73 -4.25
CA LYS A 91 -9.03 -23.44 -5.66
C LYS A 91 -7.80 -23.55 -6.58
N LEU A 92 -6.67 -24.04 -6.05
CA LEU A 92 -5.40 -24.10 -6.78
C LEU A 92 -5.40 -25.09 -7.95
N SER A 93 -6.35 -26.03 -7.99
CA SER A 93 -6.49 -27.00 -9.07
C SER A 93 -6.85 -26.35 -10.42
N ASP A 94 -7.42 -25.15 -10.40
CA ASP A 94 -7.72 -24.39 -11.62
C ASP A 94 -6.55 -23.43 -11.92
N PRO A 95 -5.91 -23.55 -13.10
CA PRO A 95 -4.74 -22.75 -13.48
C PRO A 95 -5.00 -21.24 -13.44
N LYS A 96 -6.28 -20.81 -13.50
CA LYS A 96 -6.68 -19.41 -13.34
C LYS A 96 -6.31 -18.81 -11.98
N PHE A 97 -6.26 -19.62 -10.92
CA PHE A 97 -5.99 -19.12 -9.55
C PHE A 97 -4.51 -19.18 -9.16
N VAL A 98 -3.68 -19.90 -9.91
CA VAL A 98 -2.24 -20.03 -9.64
C VAL A 98 -1.54 -18.66 -9.67
N GLY A 99 -1.89 -17.81 -10.65
CA GLY A 99 -1.35 -16.47 -10.74
C GLY A 99 -1.76 -15.57 -9.57
N ALA A 100 -3.04 -15.63 -9.16
CA ALA A 100 -3.54 -14.86 -8.02
C ALA A 100 -2.87 -15.30 -6.70
N PHE A 101 -2.70 -16.61 -6.52
CA PHE A 101 -2.01 -17.17 -5.36
C PHE A 101 -0.54 -16.73 -5.29
N ALA A 102 0.18 -16.80 -6.41
CA ALA A 102 1.56 -16.34 -6.49
C ALA A 102 1.68 -14.83 -6.20
N ALA A 103 0.80 -14.01 -6.76
CA ALA A 103 0.79 -12.57 -6.52
C ALA A 103 0.53 -12.21 -5.05
N ILE A 104 -0.45 -12.87 -4.42
CA ILE A 104 -0.75 -12.68 -2.99
C ILE A 104 0.41 -13.16 -2.13
N GLY A 105 1.02 -14.30 -2.45
CA GLY A 105 2.18 -14.84 -1.74
C GLY A 105 3.39 -13.90 -1.79
N VAL A 106 3.74 -13.39 -2.97
CA VAL A 106 4.82 -12.41 -3.14
C VAL A 106 4.53 -11.12 -2.38
N THR A 107 3.28 -10.64 -2.44
CA THR A 107 2.86 -9.43 -1.71
C THR A 107 2.97 -9.62 -0.20
N LEU A 108 2.50 -10.76 0.32
CA LEU A 108 2.58 -11.10 1.74
C LEU A 108 4.05 -11.20 2.19
N ALA A 109 4.89 -11.88 1.42
CA ALA A 109 6.32 -11.99 1.72
C ALA A 109 7.00 -10.61 1.77
N GLY A 110 6.69 -9.74 0.80
CA GLY A 110 7.19 -8.36 0.77
C GLY A 110 6.72 -7.54 1.97
N MET A 111 5.46 -7.67 2.38
CA MET A 111 4.93 -6.98 3.56
C MET A 111 5.56 -7.47 4.86
N LEU A 112 5.79 -8.78 5.01
CA LEU A 112 6.48 -9.34 6.17
C LEU A 112 7.94 -8.87 6.23
N PHE A 113 8.61 -8.80 5.09
CA PHE A 113 9.96 -8.26 4.99
C PHE A 113 10.01 -6.78 5.38
N LEU A 114 9.07 -5.97 4.88
CA LEU A 114 8.93 -4.57 5.27
C LEU A 114 8.64 -4.42 6.76
N HIS A 115 7.74 -5.25 7.30
CA HIS A 115 7.44 -5.30 8.73
C HIS A 115 8.70 -5.55 9.55
N PHE A 116 9.54 -6.49 9.11
CA PHE A 116 10.79 -6.82 9.77
C PHE A 116 11.78 -5.64 9.74
N ILE A 117 11.96 -5.00 8.58
CA ILE A 117 12.82 -3.82 8.45
C ILE A 117 12.33 -2.68 9.34
N LEU A 118 11.04 -2.37 9.31
CA LEU A 118 10.46 -1.30 10.12
C LEU A 118 10.60 -1.59 11.60
N ARG A 119 10.32 -2.83 12.03
CA ARG A 119 10.55 -3.25 13.42
C ARG A 119 11.99 -3.03 13.84
N HIS A 120 12.94 -3.39 12.98
CA HIS A 120 14.36 -3.20 13.26
C HIS A 120 14.77 -1.73 13.30
N TYR A 121 14.25 -0.90 12.39
CA TYR A 121 14.48 0.54 12.38
C TYR A 121 13.92 1.20 13.64
N TYR A 122 12.66 0.94 13.98
CA TYR A 122 12.03 1.53 15.18
C TYR A 122 12.65 1.03 16.47
N ALA A 123 13.13 -0.21 16.54
CA ALA A 123 13.85 -0.73 17.72
C ALA A 123 15.20 -0.04 17.97
N ARG A 124 15.76 0.68 16.99
CA ARG A 124 17.01 1.46 17.15
C ARG A 124 16.79 2.94 17.41
N VAL A 125 15.66 3.48 16.95
CA VAL A 125 15.36 4.92 17.00
C VAL A 125 14.52 5.28 18.23
N MET A 126 13.76 4.32 18.76
CA MET A 126 13.14 4.39 20.09
C MET A 126 14.05 3.78 21.15
#